data_AF-A0A1V3J277-F1
#
_entry.id   AF-A0A1V3J277-F1
#
_cell.length_a   1.000
_cell.length_b   1.000
_cell.length_c   1.000
_cell.angle_alpha   90.00
_cell.angle_beta   90.00
_cell.angle_gamma   90.00
#
_symmetry.space_group_name_H-M   'P 1'
#
loop_
_entity.id
_entity.type
_entity.pdbx_description
1 polymer ?
#
loop_
_entity_poly.entity_id
_entity_poly.type
_entity_poly.pdbx_seq_one_letter_code
_entity_poly.pdbx_strand_id
1 'polypeptide(L)'
;MKKFIFSLFFIISMSSNALSPEQRETVLRLLTPELAQKKFKEICLNYVVPGFEQYFYKLSYSEKNKGCDCYTKGILNEFNWNEVKLMVVGEHSMIWNRQNRVDKTFHSCFPIPYGI
;
A
#
# COMPACT_ATOMS: atom_id res chain seq x y z
N MET A 1 -16.49 -6.57 10.97
CA MET A 1 -15.82 -5.28 10.69
C MET A 1 -14.30 -5.46 10.54
N LYS A 2 -13.82 -6.20 9.51
CA LYS A 2 -12.37 -6.36 9.24
C LYS A 2 -11.90 -5.67 7.95
N LYS A 3 -12.82 -5.39 7.00
CA LYS A 3 -12.50 -4.74 5.70
C LYS A 3 -12.05 -3.27 5.83
N PHE A 4 -12.50 -2.56 6.87
CA PHE A 4 -12.33 -1.11 6.96
C PHE A 4 -10.93 -0.67 7.45
N ILE A 5 -10.17 -1.59 8.05
CA ILE A 5 -8.98 -1.26 8.83
C ILE A 5 -7.75 -1.04 7.91
N PHE A 6 -7.62 -1.82 6.82
CA PHE A 6 -6.41 -1.79 5.97
C PHE A 6 -6.31 -0.62 5.02
N SER A 7 -7.40 -0.31 4.33
CA SER A 7 -7.53 0.89 3.51
C SER A 7 -7.32 2.16 4.33
N LEU A 8 -7.80 2.21 5.58
CA LEU A 8 -7.52 3.34 6.48
C LEU A 8 -6.02 3.48 6.73
N PHE A 9 -5.29 2.38 7.01
CA PHE A 9 -3.83 2.44 7.17
C PHE A 9 -3.12 2.87 5.90
N PHE A 10 -3.44 2.26 4.77
CA PHE A 10 -2.81 2.62 3.49
C PHE A 10 -3.09 4.08 3.10
N ILE A 11 -4.31 4.57 3.37
CA ILE A 11 -4.69 5.97 3.17
C ILE A 11 -3.94 6.90 4.11
N ILE A 12 -3.87 6.60 5.41
CA ILE A 12 -3.12 7.41 6.39
C ILE A 12 -1.64 7.49 5.98
N SER A 13 -1.06 6.40 5.49
CA SER A 13 0.34 6.27 5.06
C SER A 13 0.69 7.10 3.83
N MET A 14 -0.23 7.19 2.87
CA MET A 14 -0.02 7.97 1.65
C MET A 14 -0.45 9.42 1.83
N SER A 15 -1.43 9.67 2.68
CA SER A 15 -1.87 11.03 3.05
C SER A 15 -0.86 11.71 3.98
N SER A 16 -0.13 10.97 4.83
CA SER A 16 1.00 11.51 5.61
C SER A 16 2.20 11.89 4.74
N ASN A 17 2.18 11.51 3.45
CA ASN A 17 3.12 11.94 2.41
C ASN A 17 2.45 12.90 1.41
N ALA A 18 1.43 13.68 1.81
CA ALA A 18 0.74 14.61 0.91
C ALA A 18 1.74 15.59 0.28
N LEU A 19 2.11 15.30 -0.96
CA LEU A 19 2.99 16.12 -1.78
C LEU A 19 2.28 17.43 -2.13
N SER A 20 3.02 18.54 -2.17
CA SER A 20 2.53 19.79 -2.77
C SER A 20 2.17 19.56 -4.25
N PRO A 21 1.31 20.39 -4.86
CA PRO A 21 0.95 20.24 -6.28
C PRO A 21 2.18 20.12 -7.21
N GLU A 22 3.20 20.93 -6.97
CA GLU A 22 4.48 20.92 -7.72
C GLU A 22 5.27 19.62 -7.53
N GLN A 23 5.30 19.11 -6.29
CA GLN A 23 5.93 17.83 -5.98
C GLN A 23 5.16 16.65 -6.59
N ARG A 24 3.82 16.70 -6.63
CA ARG A 24 2.98 15.69 -7.29
C ARG A 24 3.30 15.62 -8.77
N GLU A 25 3.34 16.77 -9.44
CA GLU A 25 3.64 16.82 -10.88
C GLU A 25 5.04 16.28 -11.18
N THR A 26 6.03 16.67 -10.37
CA THR A 26 7.41 16.18 -10.49
C THR A 26 7.48 14.67 -10.30
N VAL A 27 6.83 14.13 -9.26
CA VAL A 27 6.77 12.69 -9.00
C VAL A 27 6.09 11.96 -10.15
N LEU A 28 4.98 12.48 -10.69
CA LEU A 28 4.27 11.86 -11.81
C LEU A 28 5.08 11.84 -13.11
N ARG A 29 5.88 12.88 -13.38
CA ARG A 29 6.76 12.94 -14.56
C ARG A 29 7.90 11.94 -14.49
N LEU A 30 8.46 11.73 -13.29
CA LEU A 30 9.61 10.84 -13.08
C LEU A 30 9.20 9.41 -12.70
N LEU A 31 7.91 9.12 -12.54
CA LEU A 31 7.45 7.82 -12.10
C LEU A 31 7.68 6.75 -13.17
N THR A 32 8.54 5.78 -12.85
CA THR A 32 8.67 4.52 -13.59
C THR A 32 8.07 3.37 -12.77
N PRO A 33 7.74 2.22 -13.39
CA PRO A 33 7.28 1.04 -12.65
C PRO A 33 8.22 0.62 -11.52
N GLU A 34 9.53 0.69 -11.73
CA GLU A 34 10.55 0.35 -10.72
C GLU A 34 10.52 1.35 -9.56
N LEU A 35 10.37 2.65 -9.86
CA LEU A 35 10.26 3.68 -8.83
C LEU A 35 8.97 3.55 -8.03
N ALA A 36 7.85 3.23 -8.69
CA ALA A 36 6.58 2.95 -8.04
C ALA A 36 6.70 1.72 -7.12
N GLN A 37 7.34 0.65 -7.58
CA GLN A 37 7.62 -0.53 -6.77
C GLN A 37 8.41 -0.17 -5.51
N LYS A 38 9.49 0.59 -5.65
CA LYS A 38 10.30 1.02 -4.51
C LYS A 38 9.47 1.83 -3.50
N LYS A 39 8.71 2.81 -3.98
CA LYS A 39 7.85 3.65 -3.13
C LYS A 39 6.78 2.83 -2.39
N PHE A 40 6.10 1.92 -3.06
CA PHE A 40 5.12 1.05 -2.40
C PHE A 40 5.75 0.10 -1.39
N LYS A 41 6.95 -0.41 -1.65
CA LYS A 41 7.68 -1.23 -0.69
C LYS A 41 8.03 -0.43 0.58
N GLU A 42 8.50 0.81 0.42
CA GLU A 42 8.75 1.73 1.53
C GLU A 42 7.47 2.03 2.32
N ILE A 43 6.37 2.34 1.63
CA ILE A 43 5.05 2.56 2.26
C ILE A 43 4.61 1.32 3.04
N CYS A 44 4.79 0.14 2.45
CA CYS A 44 4.41 -1.11 3.09
C CYS A 44 5.20 -1.34 4.38
N LEU A 45 6.53 -1.21 4.33
CA LEU A 45 7.39 -1.45 5.49
C LEU A 45 7.20 -0.41 6.60
N ASN A 46 7.00 0.86 6.25
CA ASN A 46 6.95 1.94 7.22
C ASN A 46 5.57 2.14 7.83
N TYR A 47 4.51 1.66 7.20
CA TYR A 47 3.16 1.94 7.66
C TYR A 47 2.19 0.76 7.60
N VAL A 48 2.15 0.00 6.49
CA VAL A 48 1.22 -1.14 6.38
C VAL A 48 1.61 -2.24 7.37
N VAL A 49 2.90 -2.57 7.45
CA VAL A 49 3.42 -3.58 8.38
C VAL A 49 3.25 -3.15 9.84
N PRO A 50 3.69 -1.94 10.27
CA PRO A 50 3.43 -1.48 11.63
C PRO A 50 1.94 -1.45 11.97
N GLY A 51 1.09 -1.03 11.03
CA GLY A 51 -0.35 -1.10 11.16
C GLY A 51 -0.85 -2.53 11.33
N PHE A 52 -0.36 -3.50 10.55
CA PHE A 52 -0.68 -4.91 10.75
C PHE A 52 -0.24 -5.42 12.12
N GLU A 53 1.02 -5.19 12.50
CA GLU A 53 1.60 -5.69 13.75
C GLU A 53 0.93 -5.09 15.00
N GLN A 54 0.32 -3.90 14.88
CA GLN A 54 -0.44 -3.27 15.96
C GLN A 54 -1.74 -4.02 16.30
N TYR A 55 -2.42 -4.62 15.32
CA TYR A 55 -3.73 -5.25 15.51
C TYR A 55 -3.70 -6.78 15.42
N PHE A 56 -2.61 -7.35 14.92
CA PHE A 56 -2.46 -8.79 14.73
C PHE A 56 -1.26 -9.30 15.53
N TYR A 57 -0.17 -9.65 14.86
CA TYR A 57 1.01 -10.22 15.49
C TYR A 57 2.28 -9.66 14.85
N LYS A 58 3.39 -9.72 15.59
CA LYS A 58 4.70 -9.29 15.09
C LYS A 58 5.22 -10.26 14.04
N LEU A 59 5.70 -9.71 12.94
CA LEU A 59 6.35 -10.43 11.85
C LEU A 59 7.86 -10.38 12.04
N SER A 60 8.57 -11.44 11.65
CA SER A 60 10.02 -11.39 11.49
C SER A 60 10.42 -10.46 10.33
N TYR A 61 11.66 -9.98 10.33
CA TYR A 61 12.17 -9.13 9.24
C TYR A 61 12.03 -9.80 7.85
N SER A 62 12.22 -11.12 7.78
CA SER A 62 12.05 -11.90 6.55
C SER A 62 10.59 -11.91 6.07
N GLU A 63 9.64 -12.11 6.99
CA GLU A 63 8.20 -12.09 6.69
C GLU A 63 7.72 -10.70 6.26
N LYS A 64 8.21 -9.63 6.90
CA LYS A 64 7.92 -8.25 6.50
C LYS A 64 8.34 -8.00 5.06
N ASN A 65 9.56 -8.36 4.71
CA ASN A 65 10.07 -8.18 3.34
C ASN A 65 9.28 -9.02 2.34
N LYS A 66 9.05 -10.30 2.63
CA LYS A 66 8.29 -11.19 1.75
C LYS A 66 6.85 -10.69 1.53
N GLY A 67 6.18 -10.29 2.61
CA GLY A 67 4.83 -9.74 2.57
C GLY A 67 4.77 -8.44 1.76
N CYS A 68 5.71 -7.52 1.98
CA CYS A 68 5.76 -6.26 1.23
C CYS A 68 6.14 -6.42 -0.24
N ASP A 69 7.02 -7.37 -0.57
CA ASP A 69 7.34 -7.70 -1.96
C ASP A 69 6.14 -8.31 -2.67
N CYS A 70 5.42 -9.24 -2.01
CA CYS A 70 4.16 -9.78 -2.52
C CYS A 70 3.14 -8.67 -2.72
N TYR A 71 2.91 -7.85 -1.69
CA TYR A 71 1.88 -6.81 -1.71
C TYR A 71 2.14 -5.79 -2.80
N THR A 72 3.38 -5.32 -2.91
CA THR A 72 3.77 -4.35 -3.94
C THR A 72 3.57 -4.90 -5.35
N LYS A 73 4.03 -6.15 -5.61
CA LYS A 73 3.81 -6.80 -6.91
C LYS A 73 2.33 -6.99 -7.19
N GLY A 74 1.55 -7.37 -6.19
CA GLY A 74 0.11 -7.52 -6.30
C GLY A 74 -0.59 -6.20 -6.66
N ILE A 75 -0.18 -5.07 -6.06
CA ILE A 75 -0.71 -3.75 -6.42
C ILE A 75 -0.36 -3.40 -7.87
N LEU A 76 0.89 -3.58 -8.29
CA LEU A 76 1.31 -3.27 -9.66
C LEU A 76 0.64 -4.16 -10.72
N ASN A 77 0.26 -5.38 -10.36
CA ASN A 77 -0.45 -6.30 -11.26
C ASN A 77 -1.97 -6.10 -11.28
N GLU A 78 -2.56 -5.74 -10.13
CA GLU A 78 -4.02 -5.57 -9.99
C GLU A 78 -4.49 -4.24 -10.59
N PHE A 79 -3.67 -3.19 -10.55
CA PHE A 79 -4.05 -1.84 -10.96
C PHE A 79 -3.36 -1.42 -12.26
N ASN A 80 -4.08 -0.68 -13.11
CA ASN A 80 -3.47 -0.12 -14.31
C ASN A 80 -2.51 1.03 -13.96
N TRP A 81 -1.67 1.43 -14.93
CA TRP A 81 -0.62 2.42 -14.67
C TRP A 81 -1.12 3.79 -14.23
N ASN A 82 -2.28 4.23 -14.70
CA ASN A 82 -2.89 5.49 -14.26
C ASN A 82 -3.38 5.40 -12.82
N GLU A 83 -3.98 4.27 -12.44
CA GLU A 83 -4.38 4.01 -11.05
C GLU A 83 -3.15 4.00 -10.14
N VAL A 84 -2.07 3.32 -10.54
CA VAL A 84 -0.80 3.28 -9.80
C VAL A 84 -0.22 4.67 -9.59
N LYS A 85 -0.15 5.49 -10.64
CA LYS A 85 0.31 6.89 -10.56
C LYS A 85 -0.45 7.69 -9.49
N LEU A 86 -1.77 7.60 -9.51
CA LEU A 86 -2.66 8.32 -8.61
C LEU A 86 -2.55 7.81 -7.17
N MET A 87 -2.35 6.51 -7.00
CA MET A 87 -2.04 5.93 -5.70
C MET A 87 -0.70 6.47 -5.19
N VAL A 88 0.39 6.43 -5.96
CA VAL A 88 1.71 6.92 -5.49
C VAL A 88 1.70 8.36 -4.99
N VAL A 89 0.88 9.24 -5.57
CA VAL A 89 0.76 10.65 -5.12
C VAL A 89 -0.27 10.87 -4.01
N GLY A 90 -0.86 9.80 -3.46
CA GLY A 90 -1.75 9.87 -2.32
C GLY A 90 -3.16 10.37 -2.64
N GLU A 91 -3.67 10.15 -3.86
CA GLU A 91 -5.00 10.62 -4.20
C GLU A 91 -6.10 9.78 -3.49
N HIS A 92 -6.65 10.35 -2.43
CA HIS A 92 -7.51 9.68 -1.46
C HIS A 92 -8.72 8.99 -2.10
N SER A 93 -9.44 9.71 -2.97
CA SER A 93 -10.64 9.22 -3.64
C SER A 93 -10.38 7.97 -4.48
N MET A 94 -9.18 7.87 -5.05
CA MET A 94 -8.81 6.75 -5.91
C MET A 94 -8.64 5.46 -5.12
N ILE A 95 -8.01 5.54 -3.95
CA ILE A 95 -7.76 4.40 -3.07
C ILE A 95 -9.06 3.95 -2.41
N TRP A 96 -9.83 4.90 -1.87
CA TRP A 96 -11.10 4.61 -1.18
C TRP A 96 -12.06 3.82 -2.08
N ASN A 97 -12.24 4.27 -3.33
CA ASN A 97 -13.11 3.61 -4.30
C ASN A 97 -12.60 2.23 -4.77
N ARG A 98 -11.36 1.86 -4.40
CA ARG A 98 -10.69 0.62 -4.81
C ARG A 98 -10.33 -0.28 -3.63
N GLN A 99 -10.80 0.05 -2.43
CA GLN A 99 -10.49 -0.63 -1.18
C GLN A 99 -10.60 -2.16 -1.28
N ASN A 100 -11.68 -2.70 -1.84
CA ASN A 100 -11.87 -4.15 -1.92
C ASN A 100 -10.74 -4.86 -2.69
N ARG A 101 -10.19 -4.23 -3.74
CA ARG A 101 -9.08 -4.77 -4.53
C ARG A 101 -7.76 -4.66 -3.76
N VAL A 102 -7.53 -3.54 -3.07
CA VAL A 102 -6.37 -3.34 -2.18
C VAL A 102 -6.36 -4.37 -1.05
N ASP A 103 -7.49 -4.54 -0.36
CA ASP A 103 -7.65 -5.49 0.75
C ASP A 103 -7.47 -6.94 0.28
N LYS A 104 -7.98 -7.29 -0.90
CA LYS A 104 -7.76 -8.61 -1.52
C LYS A 104 -6.28 -8.89 -1.71
N THR A 105 -5.54 -7.94 -2.30
CA THR A 105 -4.09 -8.05 -2.47
C THR A 105 -3.38 -8.18 -1.12
N PHE A 106 -3.76 -7.35 -0.15
CA PHE A 106 -3.21 -7.41 1.20
C PHE A 106 -3.38 -8.80 1.83
N HIS A 107 -4.61 -9.32 1.87
CA HIS A 107 -4.92 -10.62 2.49
C HIS A 107 -4.21 -11.80 1.81
N SER A 108 -3.95 -11.71 0.51
CA SER A 108 -3.17 -12.74 -0.20
C SER A 108 -1.68 -12.76 0.22
N CYS A 109 -1.16 -11.63 0.68
CA CYS A 109 0.25 -11.46 1.02
C CYS A 109 0.53 -11.50 2.52
N PHE A 110 -0.46 -11.13 3.34
CA PHE A 110 -0.43 -11.17 4.79
C PHE A 110 -1.62 -11.99 5.29
N PRO A 111 -1.54 -13.33 5.21
CA PRO A 111 -2.61 -14.19 5.66
C PRO A 111 -2.78 -14.04 7.17
N ILE A 112 -3.98 -13.65 7.59
CA ILE A 112 -4.35 -13.62 9.01
C ILE A 112 -4.69 -15.06 9.41
N PRO A 113 -4.04 -15.65 10.43
CA PRO A 113 -4.36 -16.98 10.91
C PRO A 113 -5.85 -17.07 11.29
N TYR A 114 -6.51 -18.13 10.87
CA TYR A 114 -7.88 -18.42 11.31
C TYR A 114 -7.91 -18.55 12.84
N GLY A 115 -8.75 -17.78 13.52
CA GLY A 115 -8.91 -17.82 14.98
C GLY A 115 -8.56 -16.52 15.72
N ILE A 116 -8.06 -15.49 15.01
CA ILE A 116 -7.97 -14.09 15.47
C ILE A 116 -9.04 -13.27 14.76
#